data_AF-A0A428N005-F1
#
_entry.id   AF-A0A428N005-F1
#
_cell.length_a   1.000
_cell.length_b   1.000
_cell.length_c   1.000
_cell.angle_alpha   90.00
_cell.angle_beta   90.00
_cell.angle_gamma   90.00
#
_symmetry.space_group_name_H-M   'P 1'
#
loop_
_entity.id
_entity.type
_entity.pdbx_description
1 polymer ?
#
loop_
_entity_poly.entity_id
_entity_poly.type
_entity_poly.pdbx_seq_one_letter_code
_entity_poly.pdbx_strand_id
1 'polypeptide(L)'
;MKVEKVTATDAALAFIDQLKEKHGPLMFHQSGGCCDGSSPMCFQDGEFLVGENDVHLGKIGSMPFYMSKDQYDYWKHTQLIIDVVDGRGGMFSLEGPEGKRFLTRSRMFTEEEKNNLQQ
;
A
#
# COMPACT_ATOMS: atom_id res chain seq x y z
N MET A 1 -5.90 19.34 -11.00
CA MET A 1 -6.53 18.44 -10.01
C MET A 1 -5.40 17.75 -9.26
N LYS A 2 -5.48 17.62 -7.93
CA LYS A 2 -4.39 17.00 -7.16
C LYS A 2 -4.32 15.50 -7.44
N VAL A 3 -3.11 14.97 -7.64
CA VAL A 3 -2.88 13.56 -7.96
C VAL A 3 -2.31 12.83 -6.74
N GLU A 4 -2.96 11.75 -6.35
CA GLU A 4 -2.53 10.90 -5.23
C GLU A 4 -1.39 9.98 -5.65
N LYS A 5 -0.40 9.78 -4.77
CA LYS A 5 0.76 8.93 -5.06
C LYS A 5 0.42 7.43 -4.99
N VAL A 6 -0.55 7.09 -4.15
CA VAL A 6 -1.07 5.74 -3.94
C VAL A 6 -2.59 5.78 -3.99
N THR A 7 -3.18 4.79 -4.63
CA THR A 7 -4.63 4.61 -4.79
C THR A 7 -4.96 3.13 -4.59
N ALA A 8 -6.23 2.79 -4.46
CA ALA A 8 -6.67 1.40 -4.36
C ALA A 8 -7.85 1.13 -5.32
N THR A 9 -7.95 -0.11 -5.80
CA THR A 9 -9.12 -0.57 -6.57
C THR A 9 -10.34 -0.70 -5.65
N ASP A 10 -11.55 -0.66 -6.22
CA ASP A 10 -12.79 -0.85 -5.44
C ASP A 10 -12.80 -2.20 -4.70
N ALA A 11 -12.24 -3.25 -5.32
CA ALA A 11 -12.08 -4.56 -4.69
C ALA A 11 -11.15 -4.50 -3.48
N ALA A 12 -10.02 -3.79 -3.59
CA ALA A 12 -9.11 -3.59 -2.48
C ALA A 12 -9.76 -2.75 -1.37
N LEU A 13 -10.46 -1.67 -1.69
CA LEU A 13 -11.16 -0.83 -0.71
C LEU A 13 -12.20 -1.62 0.08
N ALA A 14 -13.05 -2.39 -0.61
CA ALA A 14 -14.06 -3.23 0.04
C ALA A 14 -13.43 -4.26 0.98
N PHE A 15 -12.28 -4.83 0.60
CA PHE A 15 -11.58 -5.79 1.43
C PHE A 15 -10.86 -5.14 2.62
N ILE A 16 -10.31 -3.93 2.45
CA ILE A 16 -9.76 -3.13 3.54
C ILE A 16 -10.83 -2.84 4.60
N ASP A 17 -12.04 -2.49 4.17
CA ASP A 17 -13.15 -2.23 5.09
C ASP A 17 -13.55 -3.49 5.89
N GLN A 18 -13.54 -4.68 5.25
CA GLN A 18 -13.78 -5.96 5.94
C GLN A 18 -12.70 -6.25 7.00
N LEU A 19 -11.42 -6.09 6.63
CA LEU A 19 -10.32 -6.27 7.57
C LEU A 19 -10.41 -5.27 8.73
N LYS A 20 -10.79 -4.03 8.43
CA LYS A 20 -10.94 -2.97 9.43
C LYS A 20 -12.06 -3.25 10.41
N GLU A 21 -13.19 -3.81 9.94
CA GLU A 21 -14.30 -4.21 10.82
C GLU A 21 -13.86 -5.31 11.80
N LYS A 22 -13.00 -6.23 11.36
CA LYS A 22 -12.50 -7.35 12.17
C LYS A 22 -11.35 -6.99 13.10
N HIS A 23 -10.44 -6.13 12.66
CA HIS A 23 -9.17 -5.86 13.34
C HIS A 23 -9.04 -4.42 13.86
N GLY A 24 -9.99 -3.54 13.57
CA GLY A 24 -9.91 -2.12 13.90
C GLY A 24 -9.08 -1.32 12.87
N PRO A 25 -8.55 -0.14 13.26
CA PRO A 25 -7.70 0.66 12.38
C PRO A 25 -6.50 -0.14 11.85
N LEU A 26 -6.18 0.07 10.57
CA LEU A 26 -5.13 -0.65 9.85
C LEU A 26 -4.07 0.32 9.33
N MET A 27 -2.90 -0.23 9.00
CA MET A 27 -1.85 0.47 8.26
C MET A 27 -1.24 -0.45 7.21
N PHE A 28 -0.67 0.15 6.16
CA PHE A 28 -0.03 -0.57 5.07
C PHE A 28 1.46 -0.25 5.00
N HIS A 29 2.28 -1.25 4.74
CA HIS A 29 3.71 -1.08 4.51
C HIS A 29 4.19 -1.94 3.33
N GLN A 30 5.02 -1.35 2.47
CA GLN A 30 5.68 -2.07 1.38
C GLN A 30 7.21 -1.90 1.46
N SER A 31 7.93 -3.00 1.63
CA SER A 31 9.40 -3.07 1.66
C SER A 31 9.95 -4.04 0.61
N GLY A 32 11.17 -3.77 0.13
CA GLY A 32 11.85 -4.52 -0.94
C GLY A 32 12.46 -5.88 -0.56
N GLY A 33 11.77 -6.68 0.27
CA GLY A 33 12.30 -7.93 0.86
C GLY A 33 12.36 -9.18 -0.04
N CYS A 34 13.29 -10.08 0.31
CA CYS A 34 13.93 -11.12 -0.53
C CYS A 34 13.08 -12.28 -1.11
N CYS A 35 11.77 -12.38 -0.87
CA CYS A 35 10.95 -13.46 -1.47
C CYS A 35 9.66 -13.00 -2.16
N ASP A 36 9.04 -11.89 -1.74
CA ASP A 36 7.79 -11.36 -2.32
C ASP A 36 7.74 -9.81 -2.31
N GLY A 37 8.90 -9.14 -2.18
CA GLY A 37 9.13 -7.73 -1.82
C GLY A 37 8.54 -6.61 -2.69
N SER A 38 7.49 -6.89 -3.44
CA SER A 38 6.65 -5.93 -4.14
C SER A 38 5.22 -5.89 -3.61
N SER A 39 4.80 -6.84 -2.78
CA SER A 39 3.43 -6.89 -2.26
C SER A 39 3.28 -6.00 -1.02
N PRO A 40 2.22 -5.17 -0.92
CA PRO A 40 1.89 -4.47 0.31
C PRO A 40 1.53 -5.46 1.40
N MET A 41 1.95 -5.17 2.63
CA MET A 41 1.48 -5.86 3.82
C MET A 41 0.51 -4.96 4.58
N CYS A 42 -0.49 -5.57 5.19
CA CYS A 42 -1.53 -4.96 6.01
C CYS A 42 -1.35 -5.37 7.47
N PHE A 43 -1.24 -4.39 8.36
CA PHE A 43 -1.07 -4.57 9.81
C PHE A 43 -2.15 -3.81 10.56
N GLN A 44 -2.33 -4.10 11.85
CA GLN A 44 -3.09 -3.19 12.72
C GLN A 44 -2.32 -1.87 12.86
N ASP A 45 -3.04 -0.75 12.97
CA ASP A 45 -2.42 0.56 13.10
C ASP A 45 -1.51 0.62 14.34
N GLY A 46 -0.25 1.01 14.13
CA GLY A 46 0.80 1.05 15.17
C GLY A 46 1.51 -0.27 15.46
N GLU A 47 1.13 -1.39 14.84
CA GLU A 47 1.80 -2.68 15.03
C GLU A 47 3.16 -2.75 14.31
N PHE A 48 3.23 -2.16 13.11
CA PHE A 48 4.48 -2.00 12.38
C PHE A 48 5.15 -0.67 12.75
N LEU A 49 6.40 -0.73 13.23
CA LEU A 49 7.17 0.45 13.57
C LEU A 49 7.72 1.12 12.30
N VAL A 50 7.10 2.23 11.91
CA VAL A 50 7.58 3.12 10.84
C VAL A 50 8.75 3.96 11.37
N GLY A 51 9.87 3.97 10.66
CA GLY A 51 11.08 4.73 11.02
C GLY A 51 11.42 5.84 10.03
N GLU A 52 12.60 6.46 10.22
CA GLU A 52 13.12 7.52 9.33
C GLU A 52 13.40 7.04 7.89
N ASN A 53 13.52 5.73 7.71
CA ASN A 53 13.73 5.09 6.41
C ASN A 53 12.42 4.70 5.73
N ASP A 54 11.27 5.17 6.21
CA ASP A 54 9.97 4.90 5.62
C ASP A 54 9.30 6.21 5.16
N VAL A 55 8.71 6.17 3.98
CA VAL A 55 8.05 7.29 3.33
C VAL A 55 6.55 7.07 3.39
N HIS A 56 5.83 8.01 3.99
CA HIS A 56 4.36 8.04 3.92
C HIS A 56 3.93 8.47 2.52
N LEU A 57 3.28 7.58 1.77
CA LEU A 57 2.85 7.85 0.40
C LEU A 57 1.48 8.51 0.33
N GLY A 58 0.69 8.41 1.40
CA GLY A 58 -0.69 8.86 1.44
C GLY A 58 -1.59 7.81 2.06
N LYS A 59 -2.86 7.79 1.66
CA LYS A 59 -3.87 6.89 2.21
C LYS A 59 -4.56 6.09 1.13
N ILE A 60 -4.93 4.86 1.45
CA ILE A 60 -5.88 4.07 0.67
C ILE A 60 -7.13 3.84 1.52
N GLY A 61 -8.28 4.29 1.00
CA GLY A 61 -9.45 4.50 1.84
C GLY A 61 -9.14 5.51 2.95
N SER A 62 -9.15 5.08 4.21
CA SER A 62 -8.76 5.92 5.36
C SER A 62 -7.44 5.49 6.01
N MET A 63 -6.79 4.45 5.48
CA MET A 63 -5.64 3.80 6.13
C MET A 63 -4.33 4.35 5.56
N PRO A 64 -3.32 4.67 6.39
CA PRO A 64 -2.04 5.18 5.93
C PRO A 64 -1.23 4.11 5.21
N PHE A 65 -0.51 4.52 4.17
CA PHE A 65 0.36 3.66 3.38
C PHE A 65 1.81 4.16 3.41
N TYR A 66 2.70 3.27 3.81
CA TYR A 66 4.13 3.54 3.93
C TYR A 66 4.93 2.66 2.97
N MET A 67 6.08 3.17 2.55
CA MET A 67 7.02 2.43 1.71
C MET A 67 8.44 2.68 2.18
N SER A 68 9.29 1.65 2.19
CA SER A 68 10.70 1.85 2.52
C SER A 68 11.35 2.83 1.54
N LYS A 69 12.28 3.66 2.02
CA LYS A 69 12.93 4.72 1.22
C LYS A 69 13.59 4.20 -0.05
N ASP A 70 14.25 3.05 0.03
CA ASP A 70 14.88 2.39 -1.13
C ASP A 70 13.86 2.02 -2.21
N GLN A 71 12.70 1.50 -1.79
CA GLN A 71 11.61 1.24 -2.74
C GLN A 71 11.03 2.55 -3.24
N TYR A 72 10.79 3.53 -2.36
CA TYR A 72 10.27 4.82 -2.79
C TYR A 72 11.13 5.45 -3.88
N ASP A 73 12.46 5.40 -3.76
CA ASP A 73 13.36 5.95 -4.79
C ASP A 73 13.21 5.28 -6.15
N TYR A 74 12.85 4.01 -6.19
CA TYR A 74 12.53 3.28 -7.42
C TYR A 74 11.14 3.66 -7.98
N TRP A 75 10.12 3.76 -7.11
CA TRP A 75 8.72 3.95 -7.51
C TRP A 75 8.27 5.42 -7.56
N LYS A 76 9.11 6.40 -7.18
CA LYS A 76 8.73 7.82 -7.03
C LYS A 76 8.16 8.48 -8.28
N HIS A 77 8.39 7.93 -9.47
CA HIS A 77 7.86 8.44 -10.73
C HIS A 77 6.56 7.76 -11.17
N THR A 78 5.99 6.90 -10.32
CA THR A 78 4.79 6.11 -10.61
C THR A 78 3.68 6.35 -9.60
N GLN A 79 2.44 6.25 -10.05
CA GLN A 79 1.28 6.07 -9.18
C GLN A 79 1.19 4.61 -8.79
N LEU A 80 1.11 4.34 -7.49
CA LEU A 80 0.81 3.00 -7.00
C LEU A 80 -0.70 2.78 -7.00
N ILE A 81 -1.11 1.61 -7.46
CA ILE A 81 -2.50 1.18 -7.49
C ILE A 81 -2.54 -0.16 -6.74
N ILE A 82 -3.11 -0.14 -5.54
CA ILE A 82 -3.20 -1.29 -4.67
C ILE A 82 -4.47 -2.07 -5.04
N ASP A 83 -4.27 -3.33 -5.38
CA ASP A 83 -5.31 -4.27 -5.77
C ASP A 83 -5.34 -5.45 -4.80
N VAL A 84 -6.36 -6.30 -4.89
CA VAL A 84 -6.45 -7.54 -4.10
C VAL A 84 -6.74 -8.72 -5.02
N VAL A 85 -6.04 -9.81 -4.80
CA VAL A 85 -6.21 -11.05 -5.56
C VAL A 85 -6.24 -12.24 -4.61
N ASP A 86 -6.82 -13.35 -5.06
CA ASP A 86 -6.75 -14.60 -4.30
C ASP A 86 -5.31 -15.13 -4.33
N GLY A 87 -4.84 -15.64 -3.19
CA GLY A 87 -3.47 -16.09 -3.03
C GLY A 87 -3.00 -16.03 -1.60
N ARG A 88 -1.84 -16.62 -1.35
CA ARG A 88 -1.23 -16.58 -0.02
C ARG A 88 -0.59 -15.21 0.19
N GLY A 89 -1.17 -14.41 1.10
CA GLY A 89 -0.58 -13.16 1.57
C GLY A 89 0.73 -13.38 2.33
N GLY A 90 1.38 -12.27 2.69
CA GLY A 90 2.57 -12.32 3.54
C GLY A 90 2.26 -13.01 4.87
N MET A 91 3.22 -13.78 5.41
CA MET A 91 3.04 -14.55 6.65
C MET A 91 2.58 -13.70 7.84
N PHE A 92 2.94 -12.41 7.84
CA PHE A 92 2.63 -11.44 8.89
C PHE A 92 1.49 -10.49 8.53
N SER A 93 0.88 -10.68 7.37
CA SER A 93 -0.13 -9.76 6.84
C SER A 93 -1.54 -10.23 7.21
N LEU A 94 -2.40 -9.32 7.65
CA LEU A 94 -3.73 -9.64 8.16
C LEU A 94 -4.65 -10.31 7.13
N GLU A 95 -4.41 -10.13 5.84
CA GLU A 95 -5.17 -10.78 4.78
C GLU A 95 -4.80 -12.25 4.54
N GLY A 96 -3.63 -12.69 5.03
CA GLY A 96 -3.13 -14.06 4.81
C GLY A 96 -4.13 -15.15 5.20
N PRO A 97 -4.76 -15.09 6.40
CA PRO A 97 -5.81 -16.02 6.81
C PRO A 97 -7.09 -15.98 5.96
N GLU A 98 -7.34 -14.89 5.25
CA GLU A 98 -8.51 -14.73 4.37
C GLU A 98 -8.30 -15.33 2.97
N GLY A 99 -7.12 -15.93 2.72
CA GLY A 99 -6.79 -16.55 1.43
C GLY A 99 -6.59 -15.54 0.29
N LYS A 100 -6.35 -14.27 0.65
CA LYS A 100 -6.11 -13.16 -0.28
C LYS A 100 -4.72 -12.58 -0.05
N ARG A 101 -4.28 -11.77 -1.01
CA ARG A 101 -3.08 -10.94 -0.91
C ARG A 101 -3.28 -9.61 -1.61
N PHE A 102 -2.68 -8.55 -1.07
CA PHE A 102 -2.59 -7.29 -1.78
C PHE A 102 -1.57 -7.37 -2.91
N LEU A 103 -1.82 -6.63 -3.98
CA LEU A 103 -0.99 -6.57 -5.18
C LEU A 103 -0.73 -5.10 -5.54
N THR A 104 0.54 -4.73 -5.64
CA THR A 104 0.91 -3.40 -6.14
C THR A 104 1.01 -3.44 -7.66
N ARG A 105 0.15 -2.66 -8.31
CA ARG A 105 0.29 -2.26 -9.71
C ARG A 105 0.86 -0.84 -9.75
N SER A 106 1.41 -0.45 -10.89
CA SER A 106 1.79 0.94 -11.10
C SER A 106 1.56 1.42 -12.52
N ARG A 107 1.50 2.74 -12.64
CA ARG A 107 1.58 3.44 -13.92
C ARG A 107 2.50 4.65 -13.78
N MET A 108 3.17 5.03 -14.87
CA MET A 108 3.92 6.28 -14.88
C MET A 108 2.97 7.47 -14.79
N PHE A 109 3.39 8.50 -14.06
CA PHE A 109 2.72 9.80 -14.12
C PHE A 109 2.98 10.46 -15.48
N THR A 110 1.96 11.10 -16.02
CA THR A 110 2.11 12.08 -17.10
C THR A 110 2.82 13.33 -16.57
N GLU A 111 3.37 14.17 -17.47
CA GLU A 111 4.04 15.41 -17.09
C GLU A 111 3.11 16.37 -16.33
N GLU A 112 1.83 16.44 -16.72
CA GLU A 112 0.82 17.22 -16.01
C GLU A 112 0.59 16.70 -14.58
N GLU A 113 0.51 15.38 -14.41
CA GLU A 113 0.28 14.77 -13.11
C GLU A 113 1.46 14.95 -12.17
N LYS A 114 2.71 14.86 -12.68
CA LYS A 114 3.92 15.15 -11.91
C LYS A 114 3.87 16.55 -11.29
N ASN A 115 3.41 17.54 -12.05
CA ASN A 115 3.28 18.92 -11.58
C ASN A 115 2.14 19.12 -10.56
N ASN A 116 1.22 18.16 -10.45
CA ASN A 116 0.06 18.21 -9.56
C ASN A 116 0.11 17.17 -8.42
N LEU A 117 1.26 16.51 -8.22
CA LEU A 117 1.42 15.52 -7.15
C LEU A 117 1.21 16.17 -5.78
N GLN A 118 0.40 15.51 -4.95
CA GLN A 118 0.37 15.84 -3.52
C GLN A 118 1.69 15.40 -2.90
N GLN A 119 2.47 16.36 -2.39
CA GLN A 119 3.59 16.12 -1.48
C GLN A 119 3.09 16.12 -0.04
#